data_AF-A0A645IA43-F1
#
_entry.id   AF-A0A645IA43-F1
#
_cell.length_a   1.000
_cell.length_b   1.000
_cell.length_c   1.000
_cell.angle_alpha   90.00
_cell.angle_beta   90.00
_cell.angle_gamma   90.00
#
_symmetry.space_group_name_H-M   'P 1'
#
loop_
_entity.id
_entity.type
_entity.pdbx_description
1 polymer ?
#
loop_
_entity_poly.entity_id
_entity_poly.type
_entity_poly.pdbx_seq_one_letter_code
_entity_poly.pdbx_strand_id
1 'polypeptide(L)'
;MKYRHYGKLLEKMIVIAADMEDGEKKDFLIAQLTTQMKKSYSQWNKEVDDEKIIADLYELSGGKIQLDNENYSIADVKNTASKRRLKTIKSQRRK
;
A
#
# COMPACT_ATOMS: atom_id res chain seq x y z
N MET A 1 8.55 15.24 6.84
CA MET A 1 7.57 14.14 7.04
C MET A 1 7.11 13.67 5.66
N LYS A 2 7.93 12.82 5.01
CA LYS A 2 7.66 12.24 3.68
C LYS A 2 6.71 11.04 3.89
N TYR A 3 5.72 10.81 3.03
CA TYR A 3 4.73 9.71 3.11
C TYR A 3 3.57 9.84 4.12
N ARG A 4 2.89 11.00 4.15
CA ARG A 4 1.56 11.11 4.81
C ARG A 4 0.46 10.24 4.17
N HIS A 5 0.70 9.71 2.96
CA HIS A 5 -0.29 8.97 2.17
C HIS A 5 -0.36 7.47 2.49
N TYR A 6 0.75 6.88 2.96
CA TYR A 6 0.80 5.47 3.35
C TYR A 6 0.65 5.27 4.87
N GLY A 7 1.09 6.26 5.66
CA GLY A 7 1.08 6.20 7.12
C GLY A 7 2.11 5.23 7.69
N LYS A 8 2.41 5.35 8.99
CA LYS A 8 3.39 4.49 9.70
C LYS A 8 3.02 3.01 9.68
N LEU A 9 1.76 2.67 9.42
CA LEU A 9 1.29 1.29 9.38
C LEU A 9 1.87 0.55 8.17
N LEU A 10 1.81 1.17 6.99
CA LEU A 10 2.28 0.53 5.76
C LEU A 10 3.81 0.38 5.78
N GLU A 11 4.53 1.41 6.23
CA GLU A 11 5.98 1.36 6.46
C GLU A 11 6.35 0.17 7.35
N LYS A 12 5.67 0.00 8.50
CA LYS A 12 5.89 -1.15 9.38
C LYS A 12 5.60 -2.49 8.70
N MET A 13 4.52 -2.59 7.92
CA MET A 13 4.19 -3.83 7.22
C MET A 13 5.25 -4.20 6.17
N ILE A 14 5.79 -3.21 5.46
CA ILE A 14 6.87 -3.41 4.49
C ILE A 14 8.15 -3.86 5.20
N VAL A 15 8.49 -3.24 6.34
CA VAL A 15 9.64 -3.66 7.15
C VAL A 15 9.47 -5.11 7.65
N ILE A 16 8.28 -5.48 8.12
CA ILE A 16 8.00 -6.87 8.53
C ILE A 16 8.12 -7.82 7.34
N ALA A 17 7.56 -7.47 6.18
CA ALA A 17 7.69 -8.26 4.95
C ALA A 17 9.14 -8.43 4.51
N ALA A 18 9.95 -7.39 4.70
CA ALA A 18 11.37 -7.38 4.39
C ALA A 18 12.20 -8.22 5.39
N ASP A 19 11.72 -8.39 6.62
CA ASP A 19 12.37 -9.19 7.67
C ASP A 19 11.92 -10.66 7.68
N MET A 20 10.82 -10.99 7.00
CA MET A 20 10.37 -12.37 6.82
C MET A 20 11.31 -13.18 5.92
N GLU A 21 11.40 -14.48 6.20
CA GLU A 21 12.15 -15.43 5.37
C GLU A 21 11.65 -15.45 3.92
N ASP A 22 12.61 -15.45 2.99
CA ASP A 22 12.35 -15.58 1.56
C ASP A 22 11.64 -16.91 1.26
N GLY A 23 10.43 -16.80 0.73
CA GLY A 23 9.56 -17.91 0.40
C GLY A 23 8.21 -17.44 -0.12
N GLU A 24 7.33 -18.37 -0.49
CA GLU A 24 6.01 -18.06 -1.07
C GLU A 24 5.17 -17.11 -0.18
N LYS A 25 5.35 -17.19 1.13
CA LYS A 25 4.66 -16.32 2.10
C LYS A 25 5.12 -14.85 1.99
N LYS A 26 6.41 -14.61 1.78
CA LYS A 26 6.98 -13.26 1.62
C LYS A 26 6.51 -12.66 0.30
N ASP A 27 6.57 -13.43 -0.78
CA ASP A 27 6.12 -12.99 -2.11
C ASP A 27 4.63 -12.62 -2.11
N PHE A 28 3.79 -13.47 -1.50
CA PHE A 28 2.36 -13.18 -1.33
C PHE A 28 2.11 -11.92 -0.51
N LEU A 29 2.86 -11.71 0.58
CA LEU A 29 2.73 -10.52 1.42
C LEU A 29 3.14 -9.24 0.65
N ILE A 30 4.22 -9.33 -0.13
CA ILE A 30 4.67 -8.24 -1.01
C ILE A 30 3.59 -7.91 -2.04
N ALA A 31 2.99 -8.92 -2.67
CA ALA A 31 1.89 -8.74 -3.62
C ALA A 31 0.64 -8.11 -3.00
N GLN A 32 0.32 -8.44 -1.75
CA GLN A 32 -0.75 -7.77 -1.01
C GLN A 32 -0.40 -6.32 -0.67
N LEU A 33 0.86 -6.04 -0.30
CA LEU A 33 1.32 -4.70 0.02
C LEU A 33 1.29 -3.77 -1.19
N THR A 34 1.80 -4.21 -2.34
CA THR A 34 1.76 -3.44 -3.59
C THR A 34 0.32 -3.15 -4.03
N THR A 35 -0.57 -4.13 -3.92
CA THR A 35 -2.01 -3.97 -4.15
C THR A 35 -2.61 -2.91 -3.21
N GLN A 36 -2.26 -2.94 -1.92
CA GLN A 36 -2.76 -1.99 -0.95
C GLN A 36 -2.20 -0.57 -1.16
N MET A 37 -0.93 -0.45 -1.58
CA MET A 37 -0.31 0.81 -2.00
C MET A 37 -1.03 1.42 -3.19
N LYS A 38 -1.26 0.64 -4.26
CA LYS A 38 -2.01 1.06 -5.45
C LYS A 38 -3.41 1.53 -5.11
N LYS A 39 -4.11 0.81 -4.23
CA LYS A 39 -5.44 1.19 -3.75
C LYS A 39 -5.44 2.51 -2.98
N SER A 40 -4.48 2.69 -2.07
CA SER A 40 -4.36 3.93 -1.30
C SER A 40 -4.01 5.09 -2.23
N TYR A 41 -3.04 4.91 -3.11
CA TYR A 41 -2.64 5.94 -4.07
C TYR A 41 -3.76 6.27 -5.05
N SER A 42 -4.53 5.31 -5.56
CA SER A 42 -5.70 5.58 -6.42
C SER A 42 -6.81 6.35 -5.71
N GLN A 43 -6.86 6.29 -4.37
CA GLN A 43 -7.80 7.09 -3.57
C GLN A 43 -7.34 8.55 -3.42
N TRP A 44 -6.02 8.80 -3.38
CA TRP A 44 -5.45 10.14 -3.16
C TRP A 44 -5.01 10.84 -4.46
N ASN A 45 -4.63 10.08 -5.48
CA ASN A 45 -4.09 10.55 -6.74
C ASN A 45 -4.97 10.07 -7.91
N LYS A 46 -5.18 10.95 -8.90
CA LYS A 46 -5.93 10.58 -10.12
C LYS A 46 -5.14 9.64 -11.04
N GLU A 47 -3.83 9.63 -10.90
CA GLU A 47 -2.88 8.98 -11.79
C GLU A 47 -1.90 8.20 -10.91
N VAL A 48 -1.79 6.91 -11.14
CA VAL A 48 -0.91 6.02 -10.37
C VAL A 48 -0.01 5.29 -11.32
N ASP A 49 1.28 5.59 -11.21
CA ASP A 49 2.32 4.85 -11.90
C ASP A 49 2.78 3.69 -11.02
N ASP A 50 2.80 2.49 -11.60
CA ASP A 50 3.28 1.29 -10.91
C ASP A 50 4.78 1.43 -10.55
N GLU A 51 5.56 2.14 -11.36
CA GLU A 51 6.96 2.48 -11.11
C GLU A 51 7.17 3.21 -9.78
N LYS A 52 6.29 4.16 -9.45
CA LYS A 52 6.38 4.91 -8.19
C LYS A 52 6.11 4.03 -6.98
N ILE A 53 5.14 3.14 -7.08
CA ILE A 53 4.80 2.24 -5.98
C ILE A 53 5.93 1.25 -5.75
N ILE A 54 6.53 0.73 -6.83
CA ILE A 54 7.67 -0.19 -6.74
C ILE A 54 8.90 0.51 -6.17
N ALA A 55 9.20 1.74 -6.60
CA ALA A 55 10.28 2.55 -6.04
C ALA A 55 10.06 2.87 -4.55
N ASP A 56 8.83 3.27 -4.17
CA ASP A 56 8.48 3.52 -2.78
C ASP A 56 8.59 2.24 -1.92
N LEU A 57 8.15 1.09 -2.44
CA LEU A 57 8.27 -0.19 -1.75
C LEU A 57 9.74 -0.56 -1.52
N TYR A 58 10.58 -0.40 -2.55
CA TYR A 58 12.02 -0.65 -2.46
C TYR A 58 12.67 0.24 -1.39
N GLU A 59 12.39 1.54 -1.41
CA GLU A 59 12.93 2.50 -0.43
C GLU A 59 12.44 2.18 1.00
N LEU A 60 11.14 1.90 1.17
CA LEU A 60 10.54 1.57 2.47
C LEU A 60 11.00 0.21 3.02
N SER A 61 11.35 -0.73 2.13
CA SER A 61 11.94 -2.01 2.52
C SER A 61 13.42 -1.91 2.94
N GLY A 62 14.03 -0.73 2.78
CA GLY A 62 15.47 -0.54 2.99
C GLY A 62 16.31 -1.30 1.96
N GLY A 63 15.79 -1.50 0.74
CA GLY A 63 16.45 -2.24 -0.34
C GLY A 63 16.41 -3.77 -0.21
N LYS A 64 15.64 -4.31 0.75
CA LYS A 64 15.49 -5.76 0.95
C LYS A 64 14.46 -6.41 0.01
N ILE A 65 13.50 -5.63 -0.51
CA ILE A 65 12.48 -6.10 -1.45
C ILE A 65 12.75 -5.48 -2.81
N GLN A 66 13.38 -6.23 -3.71
CA GLN A 66 13.64 -5.80 -5.08
C GLN A 66 12.61 -6.45 -6.00
N LEU A 67 11.68 -5.64 -6.49
CA LEU A 67 10.74 -6.04 -7.53
C LEU A 67 11.23 -5.48 -8.86
N ASP A 68 11.40 -6.35 -9.86
CA ASP A 68 11.75 -5.93 -11.20
C ASP A 68 10.61 -5.13 -11.82
N ASN A 69 10.82 -3.85 -12.06
CA ASN A 69 9.80 -2.97 -12.59
C ASN A 69 9.30 -3.42 -13.99
N GLU A 70 10.15 -4.07 -14.78
CA GLU A 70 9.79 -4.62 -16.10
C GLU A 70 8.96 -5.90 -16.03
N ASN A 71 9.16 -6.73 -15.00
CA ASN A 71 8.49 -8.03 -14.88
C ASN A 71 7.32 -8.02 -13.89
N TYR A 72 7.28 -7.03 -13.00
CA TYR A 72 6.30 -6.95 -11.94
C TYR A 72 5.28 -5.85 -12.24
N SER A 73 4.11 -6.26 -12.72
CA SER A 73 2.97 -5.37 -12.89
C SER A 73 2.02 -5.52 -11.70
N ILE A 74 1.69 -4.42 -11.04
CA ILE A 74 0.79 -4.42 -9.90
C ILE A 74 -0.63 -4.68 -10.41
N ALA A 75 -1.25 -5.75 -9.92
CA ALA A 75 -2.61 -6.11 -10.29
C ALA A 75 -3.55 -4.89 -10.21
N ASP A 76 -4.33 -4.66 -11.27
CA ASP A 76 -5.25 -3.55 -11.33
C ASP A 76 -6.28 -3.67 -10.21
N VAL A 77 -6.19 -2.77 -9.24
CA VAL A 77 -7.17 -2.69 -8.18
C VAL A 77 -8.36 -1.95 -8.75
N LYS A 78 -9.31 -2.68 -9.34
CA LYS A 78 -10.61 -2.11 -9.75
C LYS A 78 -11.16 -1.34 -8.56
N ASN A 79 -11.08 -0.01 -8.66
CA ASN A 79 -11.52 0.88 -7.60
C ASN A 79 -13.04 0.80 -7.56
N THR A 80 -13.55 -0.20 -6.84
CA THR A 80 -14.92 -0.24 -6.37
C THR A 80 -15.05 0.82 -5.29
N ALA A 81 -14.88 2.08 -5.68
CA ALA A 81 -15.30 3.26 -4.95
C ALA A 81 -16.83 3.27 -4.93
N SER A 82 -17.44 2.23 -4.36
CA SER A 82 -18.70 2.34 -3.68
C SER A 82 -18.44 3.38 -2.60
N LYS A 83 -18.88 4.61 -2.87
CA LYS A 83 -19.03 5.71 -1.92
C LYS A 83 -19.76 5.21 -0.67
N ARG A 84 -19.11 4.46 0.21
CA ARG A 84 -19.53 4.35 1.59
C ARG A 84 -19.11 5.65 2.22
N ARG A 85 -19.93 6.68 2.00
CA ARG A 85 -20.07 7.77 2.96
C ARG A 85 -20.32 7.08 4.29
N LEU A 86 -19.28 6.92 5.10
CA LEU A 86 -19.43 6.57 6.51
C LEU A 86 -20.28 7.71 7.09
N LYS A 87 -21.59 7.46 7.25
CA LYS A 87 -22.46 8.38 7.96
C LYS A 87 -21.81 8.59 9.32
N THR A 88 -21.33 9.81 9.55
CA THR A 88 -20.89 10.29 10.85
C THR A 88 -21.88 9.84 11.90
N ILE A 89 -21.50 8.85 12.72
CA ILE A 89 -22.20 8.60 13.97
C ILE A 89 -21.81 9.80 14.85
N LYS A 90 -22.63 10.86 14.79
CA LYS A 90 -22.60 11.92 15.81
C LYS A 90 -22.83 11.20 17.13
N SER A 91 -21.75 10.99 17.89
CA SER A 91 -21.83 10.69 19.31
C SER A 91 -22.68 11.81 19.93
N GLN A 92 -23.93 11.48 20.25
CA GLN A 92 -24.71 12.22 21.23
C GLN A 92 -23.95 12.09 22.56
N ARG A 93 -23.04 13.03 22.78
CA ARG A 93 -22.53 13.35 24.11
C ARG A 93 -23.21 14.66 24.53
N ARG A 94 -24.44 14.53 25.02
CA ARG A 94 -25.18 15.49 25.84
C ARG A 94 -26.03 14.62 26.77
N LYS A 95 -26.13 14.84 28.07
CA LYS A 95 -25.42 15.60 29.09
C LYS A 95 -25.82 14.86 30.37
#